data_AF-A0A7R9GLY8-F1
#
_entry.id   AF-A0A7R9GLY8-F1
#
_cell.length_a   1.000
_cell.length_b   1.000
_cell.length_c   1.000
_cell.angle_alpha   90.00
_cell.angle_beta   90.00
_cell.angle_gamma   90.00
#
_symmetry.space_group_name_H-M   'P 1'
#
loop_
_entity.id
_entity.type
_entity.pdbx_description
1 polymer ?
#
loop_
_entity_poly.entity_id
_entity_poly.type
_entity_poly.pdbx_seq_one_letter_code
_entity_poly.pdbx_strand_id
1 'polypeptide(L)'
;MTEKAKKWSDEATNQMLNMVNGESPVSAGTVEQIAEALGFTTRSVASKLRQLDHEVASMAKEKTSAFTASEGDDLADFVNANAGSFTYKEIAEQFAGGKFSAKQIQGKLLALELTGSVKPAEKVEAARTYTEAEEIKFIKMADGGSFIEDIAQAL
;
A
#
# COMPACT_ATOMS: atom_id res chain seq x y z
N MET A 1 34.39 21.40 -1.46
CA MET A 1 33.16 21.65 -0.69
C MET A 1 32.04 21.85 -1.71
N THR A 2 31.27 20.82 -2.03
CA THR A 2 30.12 20.97 -2.93
C THR A 2 28.98 21.55 -2.11
N GLU A 3 28.68 22.84 -2.31
CA GLU A 3 27.45 23.43 -1.79
C GLU A 3 26.28 22.61 -2.31
N LYS A 4 25.57 21.92 -1.42
CA LYS A 4 24.27 21.33 -1.74
C LYS A 4 23.37 22.49 -2.13
N ALA A 5 23.14 22.67 -3.42
CA ALA A 5 22.18 23.63 -3.94
C ALA A 5 20.87 23.49 -3.16
N LYS A 6 20.46 24.57 -2.49
CA LYS A 6 19.24 24.62 -1.69
C LYS A 6 18.08 24.32 -2.65
N LYS A 7 17.51 23.11 -2.56
CA LYS A 7 16.44 22.64 -3.45
C LYS A 7 15.24 23.61 -3.51
N TRP A 8 15.05 24.41 -2.45
CA TRP A 8 14.03 25.44 -2.34
C TRP A 8 14.68 26.83 -2.33
N SER A 9 14.50 27.60 -3.40
CA SER A 9 14.82 29.02 -3.43
C SER A 9 13.81 29.81 -2.59
N ASP A 10 14.19 31.02 -2.18
CA ASP A 10 13.29 31.89 -1.42
C ASP A 10 12.11 32.35 -2.31
N GLU A 11 12.35 32.52 -3.62
CA GLU A 11 11.29 32.79 -4.61
C GLU A 11 10.28 31.65 -4.72
N ALA A 12 10.73 30.39 -4.85
CA ALA A 12 9.84 29.22 -4.90
C ALA A 12 9.07 29.05 -3.58
N THR A 13 9.69 29.41 -2.46
CA THR A 13 9.04 29.38 -1.14
C THR A 13 7.92 30.42 -1.07
N ASN A 14 8.16 31.65 -1.53
CA ASN A 14 7.14 32.70 -1.57
C ASN A 14 5.99 32.36 -2.53
N GLN A 15 6.29 31.81 -3.70
CA GLN A 15 5.26 31.35 -4.64
C GLN A 15 4.40 30.25 -4.02
N MET A 16 4.99 29.26 -3.37
CA MET A 16 4.27 28.22 -2.64
C MET A 16 3.34 28.83 -1.57
N LEU A 17 3.84 29.74 -0.72
CA LEU A 17 3.05 30.36 0.34
C LEU A 17 1.87 31.20 -0.21
N ASN A 18 2.08 31.89 -1.34
CA ASN A 18 1.02 32.61 -2.02
C ASN A 18 -0.06 31.65 -2.57
N MET A 19 0.35 30.49 -3.09
CA MET A 19 -0.59 29.47 -3.59
C MET A 19 -1.36 28.77 -2.46
N VAL A 20 -0.76 28.62 -1.27
CA VAL A 20 -1.47 28.16 -0.06
C VAL A 20 -2.56 29.15 0.35
N ASN A 21 -2.36 30.44 0.10
CA ASN A 21 -3.35 31.49 0.36
C ASN A 21 -3.95 31.47 1.79
N GLY A 22 -3.14 31.09 2.79
CA GLY A 22 -3.56 30.99 4.18
C GLY A 22 -4.47 29.80 4.53
N GLU A 23 -4.65 28.85 3.63
CA GLU A 23 -5.38 27.60 3.90
C GLU A 23 -4.71 26.80 5.04
N SER A 24 -5.50 26.40 6.05
CA SER A 24 -5.04 25.52 7.13
C SER A 24 -6.19 24.63 7.59
N PRO A 25 -6.04 23.28 7.55
CA PRO A 25 -4.91 22.53 7.00
C PRO A 25 -4.85 22.64 5.46
N VAL A 26 -3.64 22.72 4.90
CA VAL A 26 -3.44 22.71 3.44
C VAL A 26 -3.91 21.37 2.87
N SER A 27 -4.90 21.40 1.98
CA SER A 27 -5.48 20.20 1.38
C SER A 27 -4.52 19.49 0.42
N ALA A 28 -4.78 18.20 0.17
CA ALA A 28 -4.02 17.43 -0.81
C ALA A 28 -4.08 18.03 -2.22
N GLY A 29 -5.23 18.61 -2.60
CA GLY A 29 -5.42 19.29 -3.89
C GLY A 29 -4.53 20.52 -4.03
N THR A 30 -4.45 21.36 -3.00
CA THR A 30 -3.55 22.53 -3.00
C THR A 30 -2.08 22.12 -3.08
N VAL A 31 -1.69 21.06 -2.36
CA VAL A 31 -0.32 20.49 -2.46
C VAL A 31 -0.01 19.96 -3.86
N GLU A 32 -0.98 19.30 -4.52
CA GLU A 32 -0.86 18.81 -5.90
C GLU A 32 -0.69 19.95 -6.90
N GLN A 33 -1.50 21.01 -6.79
CA GLN A 33 -1.40 22.21 -7.63
C GLN A 33 -0.03 22.90 -7.50
N ILE A 34 0.47 23.05 -6.27
CA ILE A 34 1.78 23.64 -6.01
C ILE A 34 2.89 22.76 -6.58
N ALA A 35 2.77 21.43 -6.42
CA ALA A 35 3.75 20.48 -6.94
C ALA A 35 3.87 20.58 -8.46
N GLU A 36 2.74 20.66 -9.16
CA GLU A 36 2.69 20.83 -10.61
C GLU A 36 3.25 22.20 -11.03
N ALA A 37 2.81 23.28 -10.40
CA ALA A 37 3.21 24.64 -10.78
C ALA A 37 4.70 24.93 -10.56
N LEU A 38 5.29 24.38 -9.48
CA LEU A 38 6.70 24.59 -9.15
C LEU A 38 7.63 23.46 -9.63
N GLY A 39 7.09 22.42 -10.29
CA GLY A 39 7.87 21.28 -10.77
C GLY A 39 8.47 20.42 -9.65
N PHE A 40 7.83 20.39 -8.47
CA PHE A 40 8.24 19.56 -7.34
C PHE A 40 7.34 18.33 -7.18
N THR A 41 7.77 17.37 -6.35
CA THR A 41 6.90 16.27 -5.96
C THR A 41 5.96 16.70 -4.83
N THR A 42 4.74 16.15 -4.80
CA THR A 42 3.76 16.40 -3.72
C THR A 42 4.35 16.15 -2.32
N ARG A 43 5.15 15.09 -2.18
CA ARG A 43 5.90 14.79 -0.94
C ARG A 43 6.88 15.90 -0.58
N SER A 44 7.60 16.46 -1.55
CA SER A 44 8.56 17.55 -1.34
C SER A 44 7.86 18.82 -0.89
N VAL A 45 6.72 19.16 -1.51
CA VAL A 45 5.89 20.32 -1.14
C VAL A 45 5.31 20.15 0.26
N ALA A 46 4.65 19.02 0.55
CA ALA A 46 4.08 18.75 1.87
C ALA A 46 5.15 18.78 2.98
N SER A 47 6.34 18.21 2.72
CA SER A 47 7.46 18.28 3.65
C SER A 47 7.94 19.70 3.89
N LYS A 48 7.96 20.54 2.84
CA LYS A 48 8.40 21.93 2.96
C LYS A 48 7.39 22.79 3.72
N LEU A 49 6.10 22.61 3.47
CA LEU A 49 5.02 23.28 4.21
C LEU A 49 5.09 22.99 5.71
N ARG A 50 5.28 21.71 6.08
CA ARG A 50 5.44 21.31 7.49
C ARG A 50 6.71 21.88 8.15
N GLN A 51 7.79 22.04 7.39
CA GLN A 51 9.01 22.71 7.87
C GLN A 51 8.84 24.22 8.09
N LEU A 52 7.80 24.82 7.51
CA LEU A 52 7.42 26.22 7.69
C LEU A 52 6.23 26.36 8.65
N ASP A 53 5.99 25.35 9.49
CA ASP A 53 4.91 25.31 10.49
C ASP A 53 3.47 25.40 9.92
N HIS A 54 3.27 25.05 8.64
CA HIS A 54 1.93 24.88 8.08
C HIS A 54 1.38 23.48 8.35
N GLU A 55 0.13 23.41 8.79
CA GLU A 55 -0.60 22.16 8.89
C GLU A 55 -0.96 21.65 7.49
N VAL A 56 -0.66 20.39 7.20
CA VAL A 56 -0.97 19.76 5.90
C VAL A 56 -1.88 18.57 6.17
N ALA A 57 -3.03 18.56 5.50
CA ALA A 57 -4.00 17.48 5.58
C ALA A 57 -3.37 16.14 5.17
N SER A 58 -4.05 15.04 5.49
CA SER A 58 -3.60 13.72 5.07
C SER A 58 -3.48 13.66 3.55
N MET A 59 -2.27 13.34 3.07
CA MET A 59 -2.01 13.09 1.65
C MET A 59 -2.43 11.68 1.21
N ALA A 60 -3.00 10.88 2.12
CA ALA A 60 -3.53 9.57 1.78
C ALA A 60 -4.80 9.76 0.95
N LYS A 61 -4.84 9.18 -0.25
CA LYS A 61 -6.10 9.06 -0.99
C LYS A 61 -7.09 8.29 -0.13
N GLU A 62 -8.27 8.86 0.11
CA GLU A 62 -9.37 8.13 0.71
C GLU A 62 -9.60 6.86 -0.11
N LYS A 63 -9.55 5.70 0.55
CA LYS A 63 -9.89 4.44 -0.09
C LYS A 63 -11.40 4.39 -0.18
N THR A 64 -11.94 4.72 -1.33
CA THR A 64 -13.33 4.41 -1.65
C THR A 64 -13.51 2.89 -1.59
N SER A 65 -14.67 2.44 -1.07
CA SER A 65 -15.01 1.02 -1.07
C SER A 65 -14.89 0.48 -2.50
N ALA A 66 -14.20 -0.65 -2.66
CA ALA A 66 -14.12 -1.31 -3.96
C ALA A 66 -15.50 -1.83 -4.43
N PHE A 67 -16.41 -2.06 -3.47
CA PHE A 67 -17.76 -2.56 -3.71
C PHE A 67 -18.77 -1.42 -3.65
N THR A 68 -19.69 -1.42 -4.62
CA THR A 68 -20.98 -0.74 -4.47
C THR A 68 -21.85 -1.46 -3.43
N ALA A 69 -22.96 -0.84 -3.02
CA ALA A 69 -23.92 -1.47 -2.11
C ALA A 69 -24.47 -2.79 -2.70
N SER A 70 -24.97 -2.73 -3.95
CA SER A 70 -25.52 -3.89 -4.67
C SER A 70 -24.50 -5.03 -4.77
N GLU A 71 -23.25 -4.75 -5.14
CA GLU A 71 -22.21 -5.80 -5.22
C GLU A 71 -21.88 -6.41 -3.85
N GLY A 72 -22.11 -5.67 -2.76
CA GLY A 72 -21.98 -6.20 -1.41
C GLY A 72 -23.09 -7.19 -1.07
N ASP A 73 -24.33 -6.87 -1.46
CA ASP A 73 -25.49 -7.72 -1.23
C ASP A 73 -25.41 -8.98 -2.11
N ASP A 74 -25.05 -8.84 -3.39
CA ASP A 74 -24.84 -9.96 -4.31
C ASP A 74 -23.74 -10.91 -3.80
N LEU A 75 -22.67 -10.36 -3.20
CA LEU A 75 -21.61 -11.17 -2.60
C LEU A 75 -22.10 -11.93 -1.37
N ALA A 76 -22.93 -11.29 -0.54
CA ALA A 76 -23.53 -11.93 0.63
C ALA A 76 -24.43 -13.10 0.20
N ASP A 77 -25.29 -12.90 -0.78
CA ASP A 77 -26.18 -13.93 -1.33
C ASP A 77 -25.38 -15.09 -1.95
N PHE A 78 -24.35 -14.77 -2.73
CA PHE A 78 -23.47 -15.78 -3.32
C PHE A 78 -22.79 -16.65 -2.27
N VAL A 79 -22.25 -16.05 -1.20
CA VAL A 79 -21.54 -16.78 -0.14
C VAL A 79 -22.51 -17.56 0.73
N ASN A 80 -23.69 -17.03 1.04
CA ASN A 80 -24.70 -17.74 1.81
C ASN A 80 -25.29 -18.93 1.04
N ALA A 81 -25.52 -18.79 -0.28
CA ALA A 81 -25.98 -19.89 -1.13
C ALA A 81 -24.93 -21.02 -1.27
N ASN A 82 -23.64 -20.69 -1.09
CA ASN A 82 -22.52 -21.62 -1.23
C ASN A 82 -21.71 -21.74 0.08
N ALA A 83 -22.38 -21.63 1.23
CA ALA A 83 -21.73 -21.55 2.53
C ALA A 83 -20.78 -22.74 2.77
N GLY A 84 -19.53 -22.43 3.15
CA GLY A 84 -18.47 -23.40 3.42
C GLY A 84 -17.91 -24.12 2.19
N SER A 85 -18.39 -23.81 0.98
CA SER A 85 -18.03 -24.54 -0.24
C SER A 85 -16.77 -24.00 -0.91
N PHE A 86 -16.57 -22.68 -0.86
CA PHE A 86 -15.51 -21.99 -1.59
C PHE A 86 -14.57 -21.22 -0.67
N THR A 87 -13.29 -21.21 -1.02
CA THR A 87 -12.26 -20.36 -0.42
C THR A 87 -12.37 -18.93 -0.96
N TYR A 88 -11.74 -17.95 -0.30
CA TYR A 88 -11.70 -16.57 -0.78
C TYR A 88 -11.17 -16.43 -2.22
N LYS A 89 -10.26 -17.31 -2.64
CA LYS A 89 -9.69 -17.33 -3.99
C LYS A 89 -10.74 -17.81 -5.01
N GLU A 90 -11.42 -18.90 -4.72
CA GLU A 90 -12.46 -19.45 -5.59
C GLU A 90 -13.67 -18.51 -5.68
N ILE A 91 -14.05 -17.88 -4.56
CA ILE A 91 -15.10 -16.84 -4.56
C ILE A 91 -14.67 -15.67 -5.46
N ALA A 92 -13.43 -15.21 -5.35
CA ALA A 92 -12.93 -14.14 -6.22
C ALA A 92 -12.98 -14.52 -7.71
N GLU A 93 -12.68 -15.76 -8.08
CA GLU A 93 -12.71 -16.24 -9.46
C GLU A 93 -14.14 -16.40 -10.00
N GLN A 94 -15.09 -16.82 -9.16
CA GLN A 94 -16.48 -17.10 -9.58
C GLN A 94 -17.40 -15.89 -9.46
N PHE A 95 -17.16 -15.00 -8.49
CA PHE A 95 -18.00 -13.83 -8.24
C PHE A 95 -17.66 -12.69 -9.20
N ALA A 96 -18.70 -12.05 -9.76
CA ALA A 96 -18.58 -10.88 -10.64
C ALA A 96 -17.52 -11.04 -11.76
N GLY A 97 -17.32 -12.27 -12.26
CA GLY A 97 -16.37 -12.59 -13.32
C GLY A 97 -14.91 -12.29 -12.98
N GLY A 98 -14.49 -12.40 -11.73
CA GLY A 98 -13.09 -12.12 -11.36
C GLY A 98 -12.78 -10.66 -11.07
N LYS A 99 -13.79 -9.79 -10.99
CA LYS A 99 -13.61 -8.34 -10.78
C LYS A 99 -12.84 -7.99 -9.50
N PHE A 100 -13.00 -8.80 -8.46
CA PHE A 100 -12.44 -8.53 -7.13
C PHE A 100 -11.35 -9.53 -6.80
N SER A 101 -10.23 -9.04 -6.26
CA SER A 101 -9.19 -9.92 -5.72
C SER A 101 -9.69 -10.67 -4.47
N ALA A 102 -9.08 -11.82 -4.18
CA ALA A 102 -9.35 -12.59 -2.96
C ALA A 102 -9.25 -11.74 -1.68
N LYS A 103 -8.33 -10.77 -1.64
CA LYS A 103 -8.16 -9.83 -0.51
C LYS A 103 -9.32 -8.84 -0.39
N GLN A 104 -9.86 -8.36 -1.52
CA GLN A 104 -11.03 -7.49 -1.53
C GLN A 104 -12.28 -8.25 -1.07
N ILE A 105 -12.47 -9.49 -1.57
CA ILE A 105 -13.55 -10.38 -1.12
C ILE A 105 -13.44 -10.65 0.38
N GLN A 106 -12.25 -11.02 0.88
CA GLN A 106 -12.03 -11.26 2.30
C GLN A 106 -12.37 -10.02 3.15
N GLY A 107 -11.90 -8.84 2.74
CA GLY A 107 -12.18 -7.60 3.45
C GLY A 107 -13.68 -7.27 3.48
N LYS A 108 -14.38 -7.49 2.37
CA LYS A 108 -15.83 -7.25 2.29
C LYS A 108 -16.63 -8.26 3.12
N LEU A 109 -16.29 -9.54 3.08
CA LEU A 109 -16.95 -10.57 3.89
C LEU A 109 -16.69 -10.40 5.38
N LEU A 110 -15.52 -9.88 5.76
CA LEU A 110 -15.25 -9.47 7.14
C LEU A 110 -16.19 -8.34 7.59
N ALA A 111 -16.38 -7.32 6.75
CA ALA A 111 -17.31 -6.22 7.03
C ALA A 111 -18.79 -6.66 7.08
N LEU A 112 -19.13 -7.77 6.42
CA LEU A 112 -20.47 -8.37 6.43
C LEU A 112 -20.62 -9.47 7.50
N GLU A 113 -19.59 -9.75 8.29
CA GLU A 113 -19.57 -10.85 9.28
C GLU A 113 -19.81 -12.25 8.70
N LEU A 114 -19.52 -12.46 7.41
CA LEU A 114 -19.75 -13.71 6.66
C LEU A 114 -18.49 -14.57 6.50
N THR A 115 -17.42 -14.30 7.25
CA THR A 115 -16.16 -15.05 7.15
C THR A 115 -16.31 -16.52 7.55
N GLY A 116 -17.30 -16.85 8.40
CA GLY A 116 -17.63 -18.22 8.79
C GLY A 116 -18.28 -19.04 7.67
N SER A 117 -18.83 -18.38 6.65
CA SER A 117 -19.43 -19.02 5.46
C SER A 117 -18.40 -19.30 4.37
N VAL A 118 -17.11 -19.05 4.61
CA VAL A 118 -16.03 -19.30 3.65
C VAL A 118 -15.25 -20.53 4.05
N LYS A 119 -14.95 -21.39 3.08
CA LYS A 119 -14.10 -22.57 3.28
C LYS A 119 -12.71 -22.10 3.72
N PRO A 120 -12.15 -22.64 4.82
CA PRO A 120 -10.76 -22.40 5.17
C PRO A 120 -9.85 -22.76 4.01
N ALA A 121 -8.97 -21.84 3.61
CA ALA A 121 -7.97 -22.15 2.61
C ALA A 121 -6.99 -23.17 3.20
N GLU A 122 -6.61 -24.16 2.40
CA GLU A 122 -5.50 -25.03 2.76
C GLU A 122 -4.25 -24.17 2.96
N LYS A 123 -3.51 -24.48 4.01
CA LYS A 123 -2.23 -23.83 4.29
C LYS A 123 -1.29 -24.25 3.17
N VAL A 124 -1.16 -23.41 2.15
CA VAL A 124 -0.16 -23.60 1.12
C VAL A 124 1.17 -23.49 1.84
N GLU A 125 1.84 -24.63 2.04
CA GLU A 125 3.23 -24.63 2.45
C GLU A 125 3.98 -23.85 1.38
N ALA A 126 4.47 -22.67 1.73
CA ALA A 126 5.31 -21.90 0.84
C ALA A 126 6.44 -22.84 0.42
N ALA A 127 6.55 -23.12 -0.87
CA ALA A 127 7.63 -23.92 -1.40
C ALA A 127 8.92 -23.28 -0.88
N ARG A 128 9.70 -24.05 -0.10
CA ARG A 128 10.99 -23.57 0.39
C ARG A 128 11.79 -23.16 -0.83
N THR A 129 12.18 -21.89 -0.88
CA THR A 129 12.97 -21.36 -1.99
C THR A 129 14.41 -21.87 -1.96
N TYR A 130 14.86 -22.33 -0.79
CA TYR A 130 16.17 -22.91 -0.58
C TYR A 130 16.04 -24.40 -0.28
N THR A 131 16.96 -25.16 -0.84
CA THR A 131 17.21 -26.56 -0.48
C THR A 131 17.85 -26.63 0.91
N GLU A 132 17.73 -27.79 1.58
CA GLU A 132 18.41 -28.00 2.87
C GLU A 132 19.92 -27.77 2.80
N ALA A 133 20.55 -28.07 1.65
CA ALA A 133 21.98 -27.84 1.43
C ALA A 133 22.33 -26.34 1.38
N GLU A 134 21.50 -25.52 0.75
CA GLU A 134 21.66 -24.06 0.70
C GLU A 134 21.43 -23.44 2.08
N GLU A 135 20.46 -23.93 2.85
CA GLU A 135 20.23 -23.51 4.24
C GLU A 135 21.44 -23.84 5.14
N ILE A 136 22.01 -25.05 5.03
CA ILE A 136 23.22 -25.43 5.78
C ILE A 136 24.42 -24.55 5.38
N LYS A 137 24.56 -24.24 4.09
CA LYS A 137 25.63 -23.37 3.59
C LYS A 137 25.48 -21.95 4.11
N PHE A 138 24.27 -21.39 4.09
CA PHE A 138 23.94 -20.09 4.67
C PHE A 138 24.32 -20.03 6.15
N ILE A 139 23.83 -20.98 6.96
CA ILE A 139 24.07 -21.03 8.41
C ILE A 139 25.57 -21.11 8.70
N LYS A 140 26.31 -21.97 7.99
CA LYS A 140 27.75 -22.11 8.17
C LYS A 140 28.54 -20.84 7.85
N MET A 141 28.14 -20.10 6.81
CA MET A 141 28.79 -18.84 6.46
C MET A 141 28.42 -17.70 7.41
N ALA A 142 27.15 -17.64 7.86
CA ALA A 142 26.68 -16.68 8.85
C ALA A 142 27.35 -16.88 10.22
N ASP A 143 27.39 -18.13 10.72
CA ASP A 143 28.08 -18.48 11.97
C ASP A 143 29.60 -18.28 11.86
N GLY A 144 30.14 -18.43 10.65
CA GLY A 144 31.54 -18.13 10.32
C GLY A 144 31.85 -16.62 10.23
N GLY A 145 30.86 -15.74 10.43
CA GLY A 145 31.03 -14.29 10.39
C GLY A 145 31.21 -13.70 8.99
N SER A 146 30.77 -14.42 7.94
CA SER A 146 30.82 -13.90 6.56
C SER A 146 29.85 -12.73 6.39
N PHE A 147 30.21 -11.77 5.53
CA PHE A 147 29.32 -10.65 5.21
C PHE A 147 28.10 -11.13 4.40
N ILE A 148 26.98 -10.41 4.51
CA ILE A 148 25.71 -10.77 3.83
C ILE A 148 25.89 -10.82 2.32
N GLU A 149 26.73 -9.94 1.77
CA GLU A 149 27.07 -9.85 0.36
C GLU A 149 27.81 -11.11 -0.13
N ASP A 150 28.73 -11.64 0.67
CA ASP A 150 29.49 -12.86 0.35
C ASP A 150 28.60 -14.10 0.41
N ILE A 151 27.69 -14.14 1.40
CA ILE A 151 26.69 -15.21 1.54
C ILE A 151 25.74 -15.20 0.34
N ALA A 152 25.29 -14.01 -0.10
CA ALA A 152 24.41 -13.86 -1.25
C ALA A 152 25.06 -14.28 -2.58
N GLN A 153 26.38 -14.10 -2.73
CA GLN A 153 27.10 -14.59 -3.91
C GLN A 153 27.32 -16.10 -3.89
N ALA A 154 27.30 -16.70 -2.70
CA ALA A 154 27.54 -18.12 -2.50
C ALA A 154 26.27 -18.99 -2.58
N LEU A 155 25.08 -18.40 -2.52
CA LEU A 155 23.78 -19.07 -2.67
C LEU A 155 23.23 -18.82 -4.08
#